data_AF-A0A6G3WXS3-F1
#
_entry.id   AF-A0A6G3WXS3-F1
#
_cell.length_a   1.000
_cell.length_b   1.000
_cell.length_c   1.000
_cell.angle_alpha   90.00
_cell.angle_beta   90.00
_cell.angle_gamma   90.00
#
_symmetry.space_group_name_H-M   'P 1'
#
loop_
_entity.id
_entity.type
_entity.pdbx_description
1 polymer ?
#
loop_
_entity_poly.entity_id
_entity_poly.type
_entity_poly.pdbx_seq_one_letter_code
_entity_poly.pdbx_strand_id
1 'polypeptide(L)'
;ARVPRSTVGVGGTVALALPRSADMVVALLAVLKAGLVCQPLDLGHPAARTLAVLEDARPLSVIGTVATLAPLPDHGLPTVALDAPATADAL
;
A
#
# COMPACT_ATOMS: atom_id res chain seq x y z
N ALA A 1 11.62 32.90 -2.50
CA ALA A 1 11.82 32.29 -3.83
C ALA A 1 11.12 30.94 -3.85
N ARG A 2 10.31 30.68 -4.89
CA ARG A 2 9.38 29.56 -5.03
C ARG A 2 10.16 28.25 -5.16
N VAL A 3 9.94 27.29 -4.26
CA VAL A 3 10.43 25.92 -4.45
C VAL A 3 9.77 25.38 -5.72
N PRO A 4 10.50 25.05 -6.79
CA PRO A 4 9.90 24.37 -7.92
C PRO A 4 9.41 23.02 -7.39
N ARG A 5 8.08 22.82 -7.42
CA ARG A 5 7.48 21.52 -7.11
C ARG A 5 7.95 20.58 -8.20
N SER A 6 8.99 19.81 -7.92
CA SER A 6 9.45 18.74 -8.78
C SER A 6 8.23 17.89 -9.15
N THR A 7 8.12 17.60 -10.44
CA THR A 7 7.10 16.76 -11.04
C THR A 7 6.88 15.50 -10.21
N VAL A 8 5.73 15.41 -9.53
CA VAL A 8 5.21 14.12 -9.05
C VAL A 8 4.91 13.31 -10.30
N GLY A 9 5.66 12.25 -10.56
CA GLY A 9 5.34 11.35 -11.67
C GLY A 9 6.49 10.56 -12.27
N VAL A 10 7.37 9.94 -11.47
CA VAL A 10 8.23 8.85 -11.98
C VAL A 10 8.20 7.59 -11.09
N GLY A 11 7.57 7.63 -9.91
CA GLY A 11 7.37 6.47 -9.05
C GLY A 11 5.88 6.08 -8.98
N GLY A 12 5.57 4.78 -9.02
CA GLY A 12 4.21 4.29 -8.84
C GLY A 12 3.74 4.34 -7.36
N THR A 13 2.43 4.17 -7.17
CA THR A 13 1.81 4.16 -5.83
C THR A 13 1.72 2.74 -5.29
N VAL A 14 1.92 2.55 -3.98
CA VAL A 14 1.69 1.28 -3.27
C VAL A 14 0.69 1.53 -2.15
N ALA A 15 -0.39 0.75 -2.11
CA ALA A 15 -1.39 0.87 -1.07
C ALA A 15 -0.96 0.08 0.18
N LEU A 16 -1.17 0.63 1.37
CA LEU A 16 -0.84 -0.02 2.65
C LEU A 16 -2.14 -0.35 3.40
N ALA A 17 -2.51 -1.63 3.38
CA ALA A 17 -3.59 -2.21 4.17
C ALA A 17 -3.05 -2.69 5.53
N LEU A 18 -2.51 -1.77 6.35
CA LEU A 18 -1.91 -2.11 7.64
C LEU A 18 -2.51 -1.24 8.76
N PRO A 19 -2.78 -1.80 9.95
CA PRO A 19 -3.11 -1.00 11.11
C PRO A 19 -1.87 -0.18 11.51
N ARG A 20 -2.10 0.90 12.28
CA ARG A 20 -1.00 1.67 12.87
C ARG A 20 -0.16 0.76 13.77
N SER A 21 1.06 0.49 13.33
CA SER A 21 1.96 -0.50 13.91
C SER A 21 3.40 -0.24 13.44
N ALA A 22 4.37 -0.97 13.99
CA ALA A 22 5.74 -0.94 13.49
C ALA A 22 5.81 -1.40 12.03
N ASP A 23 5.04 -2.42 11.65
CA ASP A 23 5.01 -2.95 10.28
C ASP A 23 4.54 -1.90 9.27
N MET A 24 3.58 -1.06 9.65
CA MET A 24 3.16 0.07 8.82
C MET A 24 4.30 1.06 8.59
N VAL A 25 5.11 1.36 9.62
CA VAL A 25 6.27 2.25 9.49
C VAL A 25 7.36 1.61 8.63
N VAL A 26 7.61 0.30 8.81
CA VAL A 26 8.57 -0.45 7.99
C VAL A 26 8.14 -0.47 6.53
N ALA A 27 6.88 -0.79 6.24
CA ALA A 27 6.33 -0.81 4.89
C ALA A 27 6.38 0.59 4.24
N LEU A 28 6.02 1.63 4.99
CA LEU A 28 6.15 3.02 4.55
C LEU A 28 7.59 3.34 4.13
N LEU A 29 8.56 3.03 4.98
CA LEU A 29 9.97 3.28 4.70
C LEU A 29 10.48 2.44 3.52
N ALA A 30 10.03 1.18 3.37
CA ALA A 30 10.39 0.33 2.25
C ALA A 30 9.91 0.91 0.91
N VAL A 31 8.66 1.37 0.85
CA VAL A 31 8.07 2.01 -0.34
C VAL A 31 8.83 3.29 -0.68
N LEU A 32 9.11 4.15 0.30
CA LEU A 32 9.85 5.39 0.09
C LEU A 32 11.30 5.13 -0.36
N LYS A 33 11.96 4.10 0.20
CA LYS A 33 13.31 3.67 -0.23
C LYS A 33 13.33 3.15 -1.66
N ALA A 34 12.24 2.55 -2.13
CA ALA A 34 12.07 2.12 -3.51
C ALA A 34 11.77 3.28 -4.48
N GLY A 35 11.69 4.52 -4.00
CA GLY A 35 11.33 5.69 -4.81
C GLY A 35 9.84 5.73 -5.20
N LEU A 36 9.00 4.99 -4.47
CA LEU A 36 7.57 4.89 -4.70
C LEU A 36 6.78 5.75 -3.71
N VAL A 37 5.50 5.93 -4.01
CA VAL A 37 4.56 6.68 -3.17
C VAL A 37 3.72 5.70 -2.35
N CYS A 38 3.59 5.95 -1.06
CA CYS A 38 2.75 5.17 -0.16
C CYS A 38 1.33 5.78 -0.04
N GLN A 39 0.30 4.95 -0.11
CA GLN A 39 -1.09 5.34 0.16
C GLN A 39 -1.69 4.45 1.27
N PRO A 40 -1.92 4.96 2.49
CA PRO A 40 -2.60 4.21 3.52
C PRO A 40 -4.06 3.92 3.14
N LEU A 41 -4.48 2.66 3.26
CA LEU A 41 -5.89 2.28 3.16
C LEU A 41 -6.55 2.36 4.53
N ASP A 42 -7.75 2.91 4.58
CA ASP A 42 -8.60 2.84 5.75
C ASP A 42 -9.37 1.51 5.72
N LEU A 43 -9.00 0.59 6.62
CA LEU A 43 -9.60 -0.73 6.75
C LEU A 43 -11.02 -0.68 7.35
N GLY A 44 -11.45 0.46 7.89
CA GLY A 44 -12.81 0.68 8.36
C GLY A 44 -13.78 1.12 7.26
N HIS A 45 -13.29 1.41 6.05
CA HIS A 45 -14.16 1.78 4.93
C HIS A 45 -15.02 0.60 4.46
N PRO A 46 -16.27 0.87 4.03
CA PRO A 46 -17.05 -0.13 3.33
C PRO A 46 -16.38 -0.51 2.01
N ALA A 47 -16.59 -1.76 1.57
CA ALA A 47 -15.96 -2.34 0.37
C ALA A 47 -16.01 -1.43 -0.86
N ALA A 48 -17.18 -0.84 -1.18
CA ALA A 48 -17.34 0.06 -2.32
C ALA A 48 -16.44 1.30 -2.24
N ARG A 49 -16.21 1.83 -1.02
CA ARG A 49 -15.32 2.98 -0.81
C ARG A 49 -13.86 2.58 -0.99
N THR A 50 -13.47 1.41 -0.50
CA THR A 50 -12.12 0.85 -0.68
C THR A 50 -11.81 0.64 -2.17
N LEU A 51 -12.75 0.07 -2.93
CA LEU A 51 -12.60 -0.09 -4.39
C LEU A 51 -12.45 1.25 -5.10
N ALA A 52 -13.31 2.22 -4.82
CA ALA A 52 -13.23 3.54 -5.43
C ALA A 52 -11.88 4.24 -5.16
N VAL A 53 -11.32 4.08 -3.96
CA VAL A 53 -9.99 4.62 -3.62
C VAL A 53 -8.89 3.90 -4.42
N LEU A 54 -8.96 2.58 -4.55
CA LEU A 54 -7.98 1.80 -5.32
C LEU A 54 -8.06 2.11 -6.82
N GLU A 55 -9.26 2.27 -7.37
CA GLU A 55 -9.49 2.62 -8.78
C GLU A 55 -8.97 4.02 -9.13
N ASP A 56 -9.14 4.99 -8.22
CA ASP A 56 -8.66 6.35 -8.39
C ASP A 56 -7.13 6.44 -8.24
N ALA A 57 -6.58 5.78 -7.21
CA ALA A 57 -5.15 5.81 -6.92
C ALA A 57 -4.30 4.96 -7.87
N ARG A 58 -4.89 3.95 -8.51
CA ARG A 58 -4.24 2.96 -9.39
C ARG A 58 -2.88 2.47 -8.85
N PRO A 59 -2.83 1.92 -7.63
CA PRO A 59 -1.57 1.48 -7.07
C PRO A 59 -1.03 0.26 -7.83
N LEU A 60 0.29 0.13 -7.88
CA LEU A 60 1.00 -1.01 -8.45
C LEU A 60 0.71 -2.30 -7.66
N SER A 61 0.52 -2.18 -6.35
CA SER A 61 0.25 -3.29 -5.44
C SER A 61 -0.38 -2.82 -4.13
N VAL A 62 -0.89 -3.79 -3.36
CA VAL A 62 -1.36 -3.60 -1.99
C VAL A 62 -0.50 -4.43 -1.03
N ILE A 63 0.07 -3.80 0.00
CA ILE A 63 0.84 -4.47 1.05
C ILE A 63 -0.01 -4.52 2.32
N GLY A 64 -0.08 -5.69 2.96
CA GLY A 64 -0.81 -5.91 4.21
C GLY A 64 -0.29 -7.13 4.96
N THR A 65 -1.08 -7.63 5.90
CA THR A 65 -0.93 -8.97 6.45
C THR A 65 -2.03 -9.87 5.88
N VAL A 66 -1.91 -11.19 6.05
CA VAL A 66 -2.98 -12.12 5.64
C VAL A 66 -4.32 -11.69 6.26
N ALA A 67 -4.30 -11.26 7.53
CA ALA A 67 -5.49 -10.83 8.26
C ALA A 67 -6.12 -9.53 7.72
N THR A 68 -5.32 -8.56 7.26
CA THR A 68 -5.84 -7.29 6.75
C THR A 68 -6.19 -7.33 5.27
N LEU A 69 -5.58 -8.24 4.50
CA LEU A 69 -5.87 -8.44 3.09
C LEU A 69 -7.13 -9.29 2.88
N ALA A 70 -7.38 -10.29 3.73
CA ALA A 70 -8.55 -11.16 3.63
C ALA A 70 -9.93 -10.46 3.54
N PRO A 71 -10.21 -9.37 4.31
CA PRO A 71 -11.49 -8.67 4.23
C PRO A 71 -11.57 -7.64 3.09
N LEU A 72 -10.48 -7.41 2.34
CA LEU A 72 -10.52 -6.48 1.23
C LEU A 72 -11.40 -7.03 0.10
N PRO A 73 -12.19 -6.16 -0.57
CA PRO A 73 -12.92 -6.57 -1.76
C PRO A 73 -11.94 -6.96 -2.87
N ASP A 74 -12.35 -7.87 -3.75
CA ASP A 74 -11.55 -8.20 -4.93
C ASP A 74 -11.33 -6.96 -5.79
N HIS A 75 -10.07 -6.62 -5.97
CA HIS A 75 -9.61 -5.40 -6.65
C HIS A 75 -8.65 -5.71 -7.81
N GLY A 76 -8.31 -6.98 -8.06
CA GLY A 76 -7.46 -7.40 -9.19
C GLY A 76 -6.01 -6.86 -9.18
N LEU A 77 -5.52 -6.31 -8.05
CA LEU A 77 -4.16 -5.79 -7.92
C LEU A 77 -3.28 -6.84 -7.23
N PRO A 78 -1.96 -6.90 -7.54
CA PRO A 78 -1.02 -7.72 -6.79
C PRO A 78 -1.05 -7.40 -5.29
N THR A 79 -1.09 -8.45 -4.46
CA THR A 79 -1.08 -8.34 -3.00
C THR A 79 0.19 -8.95 -2.41
N VAL A 80 0.75 -8.29 -1.40
CA VAL A 80 1.92 -8.78 -0.65
C VAL A 80 1.55 -8.85 0.82
N ALA A 81 1.54 -10.06 1.37
CA ALA A 81 1.35 -10.31 2.80
C ALA A 81 2.72 -10.35 3.50
N LEU A 82 2.95 -9.46 4.46
CA LEU A 82 4.22 -9.35 5.20
C LEU A 82 4.49 -10.56 6.10
N ASP A 83 3.44 -11.18 6.61
CA ASP A 83 3.45 -12.33 7.52
C ASP A 83 3.24 -13.66 6.79
N ALA A 84 3.22 -13.67 5.46
CA ALA A 84 3.26 -14.92 4.72
C ALA A 84 4.61 -15.62 4.93
N PRO A 85 4.63 -16.94 5.14
CA PRO A 85 5.87 -17.68 5.37
C PRO A 85 6.88 -17.50 4.23
N ALA A 86 6.40 -17.39 2.99
CA ALA A 86 7.24 -17.12 1.82
C ALA A 86 7.89 -15.71 1.82
N THR A 87 7.30 -14.73 2.51
CA THR A 87 7.87 -13.38 2.66
C THR A 87 8.92 -13.37 3.77
N ALA A 88 8.69 -14.13 4.85
CA ALA A 88 9.65 -14.28 5.94
C ALA A 88 10.91 -15.02 5.49
N ASP A 89 10.77 -16.05 4.65
CA ASP A 89 11.90 -16.85 4.14
C ASP A 89 12.77 -16.10 3.10
N ALA A 90 12.31 -14.97 2.57
CA ALA A 90 13.00 -14.18 1.56
C ALA A 90 13.88 -13.04 2.12
N LEU A 91 13.91 -12.88 3.45
CA LEU A 91 14.67 -11.86 4.19
C LEU A 91 15.78 -12.50 5.04
#